data_AF-A0A8K0W064-F1
#
_entry.id   AF-A0A8K0W064-F1
#
_cell.length_a   1.000
_cell.length_b   1.000
_cell.length_c   1.000
_cell.angle_alpha   90.00
_cell.angle_beta   90.00
_cell.angle_gamma   90.00
#
_symmetry.space_group_name_H-M   'P 1'
#
loop_
_entity.id
_entity.type
_entity.pdbx_description
1 polymer ?
#
loop_
_entity_poly.entity_id
_entity_poly.type
_entity_poly.pdbx_seq_one_letter_code
_entity_poly.pdbx_strand_id
1 'polypeptide(L)'
;MQHVHTKAITMSLNRIICSATITSAMTNDNDIYAALRNAFKEDLAPDDHIIIYHPDRDEKILLAYTTLKAGVLYRVERASKRAQGAGHNSGANRKIVTNIAEIMKHWALSDDTDILPVHISPPGAPTSWSRSLTDSLRSLSGWSKLRQEFALRFLVEEVEGRRARDDEAPGQVTAGDVKRAVKRMQQYIAAEASEMVREDEVYAGDLGKAVEEAAQEGKDSGLVGWEYEQDGRFKIASFRGKGGSD
;
A
#
# COMPACT_ATOMS: atom_id res chain seq x y z
N MET A 1 -7.56 -38.41 23.42
CA MET A 1 -7.30 -38.28 21.97
C MET A 1 -7.79 -36.91 21.54
N GLN A 2 -6.91 -36.01 21.09
CA GLN A 2 -7.34 -34.73 20.52
C GLN A 2 -7.92 -34.99 19.12
N HIS A 3 -9.09 -34.44 18.81
CA HIS A 3 -9.67 -34.53 17.47
C HIS A 3 -8.86 -33.63 16.52
N VAL A 4 -8.28 -34.24 15.47
CA VAL A 4 -7.59 -33.49 14.41
C VAL A 4 -8.63 -33.01 13.41
N HIS A 5 -8.73 -31.71 13.23
CA HIS A 5 -9.63 -31.08 12.26
C HIS A 5 -8.87 -30.70 10.99
N THR A 6 -9.51 -30.84 9.83
CA THR A 6 -8.92 -30.57 8.51
C THR A 6 -9.71 -29.50 7.77
N LYS A 7 -9.02 -28.63 7.03
CA LYS A 7 -9.62 -27.64 6.13
C LYS A 7 -8.98 -27.72 4.74
N ALA A 8 -9.80 -27.56 3.70
CA ALA A 8 -9.32 -27.34 2.34
C ALA A 8 -9.22 -25.84 2.06
N ILE A 9 -8.03 -25.37 1.69
CA ILE A 9 -7.72 -23.98 1.38
C ILE A 9 -7.55 -23.86 -0.13
N THR A 10 -8.35 -23.01 -0.76
CA THR A 10 -8.31 -22.78 -2.21
C THR A 10 -7.49 -21.54 -2.53
N MET A 11 -6.61 -21.65 -3.51
CA MET A 11 -5.64 -20.62 -3.86
C MET A 11 -5.54 -20.45 -5.37
N SER A 12 -5.29 -19.22 -5.82
CA SER A 12 -5.12 -18.87 -7.22
C SER A 12 -3.73 -18.27 -7.49
N LEU A 13 -2.96 -18.88 -8.39
CA LEU A 13 -1.70 -18.35 -8.92
C LEU A 13 -1.80 -18.21 -10.45
N ASN A 14 -1.73 -16.99 -11.00
CA ASN A 14 -1.75 -16.75 -12.45
C ASN A 14 -2.84 -17.53 -13.23
N ARG A 15 -4.06 -17.62 -12.66
CA ARG A 15 -5.24 -18.38 -13.18
C ARG A 15 -5.24 -19.89 -12.91
N ILE A 16 -4.19 -20.43 -12.31
CA ILE A 16 -4.16 -21.82 -11.82
C ILE A 16 -4.80 -21.85 -10.43
N ILE A 17 -5.81 -22.68 -10.25
CA ILE A 17 -6.51 -22.85 -8.98
C ILE A 17 -6.13 -24.19 -8.38
N CYS A 18 -5.54 -24.16 -7.19
CA CYS A 18 -5.17 -25.35 -6.44
C CYS A 18 -5.81 -25.34 -5.05
N SER A 19 -6.02 -26.53 -4.51
CA SER A 19 -6.48 -26.70 -3.14
C SER A 19 -5.45 -27.46 -2.32
N ALA A 20 -5.20 -26.99 -1.11
CA ALA A 20 -4.30 -27.62 -0.16
C ALA A 20 -5.08 -27.99 1.11
N THR A 21 -4.75 -29.14 1.69
CA THR A 21 -5.33 -29.55 2.97
C THR A 21 -4.42 -29.11 4.10
N ILE A 22 -4.96 -28.33 5.04
CA ILE A 22 -4.28 -27.96 6.29
C ILE A 22 -4.98 -28.64 7.46
N THR A 23 -4.25 -28.93 8.52
CA THR A 23 -4.80 -29.61 9.71
C THR A 23 -4.58 -28.78 10.97
N SER A 24 -5.41 -28.96 11.98
CA SER A 24 -5.27 -28.28 13.27
C SER A 24 -4.00 -28.69 14.03
N ALA A 25 -3.33 -29.77 13.61
CA ALA A 25 -2.04 -30.21 14.14
C ALA A 25 -0.86 -29.42 13.56
N MET A 26 -1.04 -28.71 12.44
CA MET A 26 -0.02 -27.84 11.84
C MET A 26 0.00 -26.51 12.60
N THR A 27 0.81 -26.43 13.66
CA THR A 27 0.94 -25.23 14.50
C THR A 27 2.05 -24.29 14.03
N ASN A 28 2.97 -24.79 13.19
CA ASN A 28 4.09 -24.04 12.63
C ASN A 28 3.69 -23.40 11.28
N ASP A 29 4.05 -22.14 11.09
CA ASP A 29 3.80 -21.41 9.83
C ASP A 29 4.52 -22.05 8.65
N ASN A 30 5.68 -22.65 8.87
CA ASN A 30 6.46 -23.37 7.85
C ASN A 30 5.75 -24.62 7.34
N ASP A 31 5.05 -25.36 8.20
CA ASP A 31 4.34 -26.59 7.81
C ASP A 31 3.11 -26.26 6.97
N ILE A 32 2.38 -25.22 7.39
CA ILE A 32 1.27 -24.67 6.61
C ILE A 32 1.81 -24.16 5.27
N TYR A 33 2.87 -23.35 5.28
CA TYR A 33 3.48 -22.84 4.06
C TYR A 33 3.90 -23.96 3.09
N ALA A 34 4.58 -24.99 3.60
CA ALA A 34 5.00 -26.13 2.80
C ALA A 34 3.79 -26.86 2.18
N ALA A 35 2.72 -27.09 2.94
CA ALA A 35 1.50 -27.71 2.44
C ALA A 35 0.85 -26.88 1.32
N LEU A 36 0.75 -25.55 1.52
CA LEU A 36 0.17 -24.64 0.54
C LEU A 36 1.04 -24.53 -0.73
N ARG A 37 2.37 -24.45 -0.58
CA ARG A 37 3.31 -24.41 -1.70
C ARG A 37 3.32 -25.72 -2.50
N ASN A 38 3.23 -26.86 -1.81
CA ASN A 38 3.24 -28.18 -2.45
C ASN A 38 2.02 -28.40 -3.37
N ALA A 39 0.92 -27.69 -3.14
CA ALA A 39 -0.23 -27.71 -4.05
C ALA A 39 0.08 -27.11 -5.44
N PHE A 40 1.17 -26.35 -5.57
CA PHE A 40 1.67 -25.78 -6.82
C PHE A 40 3.03 -26.38 -7.24
N LYS A 41 3.39 -27.57 -6.74
CA LYS A 41 4.71 -28.19 -7.00
C LYS A 41 5.03 -28.40 -8.49
N GLU A 42 4.00 -28.55 -9.32
CA GLU A 42 4.14 -28.76 -10.77
C GLU A 42 4.38 -27.43 -11.51
N ASP A 43 3.95 -26.31 -10.93
CA ASP A 43 4.00 -24.98 -11.54
C ASP A 43 5.11 -24.08 -10.97
N LEU A 44 5.65 -24.42 -9.80
CA LEU A 44 6.68 -23.67 -9.10
C LEU A 44 8.03 -24.37 -9.20
N ALA A 45 9.08 -23.62 -9.56
CA ALA A 45 10.44 -24.13 -9.45
C ALA A 45 10.80 -24.40 -7.98
N PRO A 46 11.77 -25.29 -7.67
CA PRO A 46 12.18 -25.60 -6.30
C PRO A 46 12.54 -24.37 -5.45
N ASP A 47 13.10 -23.33 -6.07
CA ASP A 47 13.53 -22.10 -5.41
C ASP A 47 12.48 -20.98 -5.44
N ASP A 48 11.35 -21.20 -6.13
CA ASP A 48 10.26 -20.22 -6.14
C ASP A 48 9.56 -20.20 -4.78
N HIS A 49 9.41 -18.98 -4.26
CA HIS A 49 8.59 -18.72 -3.09
C HIS A 49 7.22 -18.23 -3.52
N ILE A 50 6.22 -18.53 -2.71
CA ILE A 50 4.90 -17.94 -2.82
C ILE A 50 4.63 -16.96 -1.69
N ILE A 51 3.83 -15.95 -1.98
CA ILE A 51 3.21 -15.07 -1.00
C ILE A 51 1.69 -15.24 -1.14
N ILE A 52 1.02 -15.46 -0.03
CA ILE A 52 -0.43 -15.65 0.02
C ILE A 52 -1.05 -14.36 0.56
N TYR A 53 -2.00 -13.82 -0.19
CA TYR A 53 -2.73 -12.62 0.14
C TYR A 53 -4.17 -12.95 0.52
N HIS A 54 -4.71 -12.14 1.43
CA HIS A 54 -6.14 -12.10 1.71
C HIS A 54 -6.92 -11.83 0.41
N PRO A 55 -8.07 -12.50 0.16
CA PRO A 55 -8.86 -12.34 -1.07
C PRO A 55 -9.14 -10.86 -1.42
N ASP A 56 -9.59 -10.07 -0.43
CA ASP A 56 -10.12 -8.73 -0.70
C ASP A 56 -9.26 -7.56 -0.17
N ARG A 57 -8.23 -7.85 0.63
CA ARG A 57 -7.51 -6.82 1.42
C ARG A 57 -6.16 -6.42 0.84
N ASP A 58 -5.69 -7.06 -0.24
CA ASP A 58 -4.36 -6.84 -0.84
C ASP A 58 -3.21 -6.90 0.19
N GLU A 59 -3.41 -7.74 1.22
CA GLU A 59 -2.53 -7.86 2.38
C GLU A 59 -2.07 -9.30 2.53
N LYS A 60 -0.81 -9.50 2.96
CA LYS A 60 -0.28 -10.83 3.24
C LYS A 60 -1.05 -11.45 4.39
N ILE A 61 -1.53 -12.68 4.21
CA ILE A 61 -2.25 -13.38 5.27
C ILE A 61 -1.28 -14.02 6.26
N LEU A 62 -1.65 -14.02 7.54
CA LEU A 62 -0.97 -14.81 8.55
C LEU A 62 -1.23 -16.31 8.31
N LEU A 63 -0.17 -17.10 8.18
CA LEU A 63 -0.26 -18.54 7.95
C LEU A 63 -0.51 -19.28 9.28
N ALA A 64 -1.77 -19.29 9.70
CA ALA A 64 -2.23 -20.03 10.86
C ALA A 64 -3.55 -20.76 10.54
N TYR A 65 -3.74 -21.93 11.15
CA TYR A 65 -4.95 -22.73 10.95
C TYR A 65 -6.24 -21.97 11.33
N THR A 66 -6.18 -21.09 12.32
CA THR A 66 -7.29 -20.24 12.77
C THR A 66 -7.62 -19.13 11.77
N THR A 67 -6.61 -18.57 11.11
CA THR A 67 -6.76 -17.46 10.14
C THR A 67 -7.27 -17.93 8.78
N LEU A 68 -6.81 -19.10 8.32
CA LEU A 68 -7.21 -19.65 7.03
C LEU A 68 -8.63 -20.24 7.09
N LYS A 69 -9.52 -19.72 6.24
CA LYS A 69 -10.94 -20.11 6.14
C LYS A 69 -11.14 -20.98 4.89
N ALA A 70 -11.91 -22.06 5.04
CA ALA A 70 -12.31 -22.89 3.90
C ALA A 70 -13.35 -22.14 3.04
N GLY A 71 -13.43 -22.46 1.74
CA GLY A 71 -14.36 -21.80 0.81
C GLY A 71 -13.95 -20.39 0.36
N VAL A 72 -12.80 -19.89 0.83
CA VAL A 72 -12.22 -18.61 0.39
C VAL A 72 -11.16 -18.86 -0.67
N LEU A 73 -11.16 -18.06 -1.74
CA LEU A 73 -10.14 -18.09 -2.79
C LEU A 73 -9.02 -17.10 -2.49
N TYR A 74 -7.90 -17.61 -1.97
CA TYR A 74 -6.74 -16.77 -1.66
C TYR A 74 -5.91 -16.46 -2.92
N ARG A 75 -5.42 -15.22 -3.02
CA ARG A 75 -4.54 -14.82 -4.12
C ARG A 75 -3.09 -15.19 -3.79
N VAL A 76 -2.39 -15.78 -4.73
CA VAL A 76 -0.99 -16.19 -4.58
C VAL A 76 -0.14 -15.49 -5.63
N GLU A 77 1.03 -14.99 -5.21
CA GLU A 77 2.04 -14.39 -6.08
C GLU A 77 3.36 -15.11 -5.92
N ARG A 78 4.13 -15.22 -7.01
CA ARG A 78 5.51 -15.70 -6.97
C ARG A 78 6.41 -14.61 -6.41
N ALA A 79 7.32 -14.99 -5.54
CA ALA A 79 8.39 -14.15 -5.03
C ALA A 79 9.73 -14.79 -5.40
N SER A 80 10.58 -14.01 -6.07
CA SER A 80 11.91 -14.42 -6.54
C SER A 80 12.97 -14.53 -5.43
N LYS A 81 12.60 -14.28 -4.16
CA LYS A 81 13.46 -14.46 -2.97
C LYS A 81 12.64 -14.93 -1.78
N ARG A 82 13.26 -15.66 -0.84
CA ARG A 82 12.70 -16.00 0.49
C ARG A 82 12.15 -14.74 1.15
N ALA A 83 10.85 -14.55 1.07
CA ALA A 83 10.16 -13.52 1.83
C ALA A 83 9.67 -14.12 3.16
N GLN A 84 10.58 -14.69 3.96
CA GLN A 84 10.32 -14.98 5.38
C GLN A 84 11.55 -14.59 6.21
N GLY A 85 11.27 -13.85 7.28
CA GLY A 85 12.21 -12.94 7.95
C GLY A 85 13.34 -13.60 8.72
N ALA A 86 14.47 -12.89 8.76
CA ALA A 86 15.49 -12.97 9.78
C ALA A 86 16.38 -11.73 9.66
N GLY A 87 15.81 -10.57 9.94
CA GLY A 87 16.52 -9.29 9.95
C GLY A 87 15.77 -8.33 10.86
N HIS A 88 15.84 -8.59 12.17
CA HIS A 88 15.31 -7.70 13.19
C HIS A 88 15.85 -6.27 12.99
N ASN A 89 14.90 -5.35 12.77
CA ASN A 89 14.74 -4.09 13.50
C ASN A 89 15.54 -2.83 13.13
N SER A 90 16.52 -2.82 12.21
CA SER A 90 17.21 -1.55 11.89
C SER A 90 16.58 -0.77 10.73
N GLY A 91 16.29 -1.42 9.60
CA GLY A 91 15.81 -0.73 8.39
C GLY A 91 14.30 -0.42 8.37
N ALA A 92 13.47 -1.36 8.84
CA ALA A 92 12.02 -1.21 8.80
C ALA A 92 11.51 -0.13 9.76
N ASN A 93 12.02 -0.13 11.00
CA ASN A 93 11.68 0.89 12.00
C ASN A 93 12.18 2.27 11.58
N ARG A 94 13.40 2.37 11.05
CA ARG A 94 13.91 3.65 10.52
C ARG A 94 13.00 4.20 9.44
N LYS A 95 12.53 3.34 8.53
CA LYS A 95 11.60 3.75 7.48
C LYS A 95 10.24 4.18 8.03
N ILE A 96 9.69 3.45 8.99
CA ILE A 96 8.44 3.85 9.66
C ILE A 96 8.60 5.24 10.28
N VAL A 97 9.66 5.48 11.05
CA VAL A 97 9.94 6.79 11.66
C VAL A 97 10.08 7.89 10.59
N THR A 98 10.80 7.62 9.50
CA THR A 98 10.91 8.56 8.37
C THR A 98 9.56 8.87 7.73
N ASN A 99 8.73 7.84 7.51
CA ASN A 99 7.38 8.02 6.95
C ASN A 99 6.49 8.85 7.87
N ILE A 100 6.51 8.59 9.18
CA ILE A 100 5.78 9.37 10.18
C ILE A 100 6.21 10.84 10.14
N ALA A 101 7.52 11.11 10.13
CA ALA A 101 8.04 12.47 10.04
C ALA A 101 7.62 13.18 8.74
N GLU A 102 7.62 12.48 7.60
CA GLU A 102 7.11 13.04 6.33
C GLU A 102 5.62 13.35 6.39
N ILE A 103 4.81 12.49 7.00
CA ILE A 103 3.37 12.73 7.17
C ILE A 103 3.14 13.97 8.03
N MET A 104 3.80 14.04 9.19
CA MET A 104 3.71 15.21 10.08
C MET A 104 4.13 16.49 9.36
N LYS A 105 5.21 16.45 8.57
CA LYS A 105 5.63 17.59 7.75
C LYS A 105 4.60 17.98 6.70
N HIS A 106 4.05 17.02 5.96
CA HIS A 106 3.05 17.29 4.92
C HIS A 106 1.77 17.88 5.48
N TRP A 107 1.35 17.47 6.68
CA TRP A 107 0.12 17.92 7.33
C TRP A 107 0.33 18.98 8.41
N ALA A 108 1.58 19.46 8.57
CA ALA A 108 1.97 20.44 9.59
C ALA A 108 1.54 20.05 11.02
N LEU A 109 1.71 18.77 11.37
CA LEU A 109 1.35 18.24 12.69
C LEU A 109 2.45 18.47 13.71
N SER A 110 2.04 18.85 14.92
CA SER A 110 2.94 18.97 16.08
C SER A 110 3.13 17.64 16.82
N ASP A 111 2.14 16.75 16.75
CA ASP A 111 2.12 15.46 17.43
C ASP A 111 1.86 14.33 16.41
N ASP A 112 2.52 13.19 16.58
CA ASP A 112 2.33 12.05 15.68
C ASP A 112 1.01 11.30 15.93
N THR A 113 0.45 11.44 17.13
CA THR A 113 -0.85 10.88 17.49
C THR A 113 -2.01 11.54 16.75
N ASP A 114 -1.82 12.75 16.24
CA ASP A 114 -2.79 13.50 15.44
C ASP A 114 -2.89 13.00 13.98
N ILE A 115 -2.01 12.08 13.55
CA ILE A 115 -2.00 11.57 12.17
C ILE A 115 -3.33 10.89 11.80
N LEU A 116 -3.95 10.18 12.74
CA LEU A 116 -5.22 9.50 12.54
C LEU A 116 -6.17 9.75 13.71
N PRO A 117 -7.47 9.91 13.46
CA PRO A 117 -8.48 9.93 14.51
C PRO A 117 -8.47 8.64 15.34
N VAL A 118 -8.53 8.78 16.66
CA VAL A 118 -8.43 7.68 17.64
C VAL A 118 -9.33 6.47 17.31
N HIS A 119 -10.52 6.72 16.78
CA HIS A 119 -11.51 5.67 16.50
C HIS A 119 -11.16 4.76 15.30
N ILE A 120 -10.28 5.20 14.39
CA ILE A 120 -9.76 4.38 13.28
C ILE A 120 -8.27 4.05 13.42
N SER A 121 -7.57 4.61 14.40
CA SER A 121 -6.14 4.36 14.60
C SER A 121 -5.86 2.90 14.97
N PRO A 122 -4.80 2.28 14.40
CA PRO A 122 -4.29 1.01 14.92
C PRO A 122 -3.82 1.16 16.38
N PRO A 123 -3.85 0.09 17.18
CA PRO A 123 -3.37 0.14 18.56
C PRO A 123 -1.87 0.47 18.62
N GLY A 124 -1.48 1.19 19.68
CA GLY A 124 -0.10 1.59 19.93
C GLY A 124 0.29 2.91 19.26
N ALA A 125 1.56 3.27 19.41
CA ALA A 125 2.10 4.51 18.85
C ALA A 125 2.24 4.42 17.31
N PRO A 126 2.21 5.55 16.58
CA PRO A 126 2.42 5.56 15.14
C PRO A 126 3.70 4.87 14.67
N THR A 127 4.74 4.92 15.49
CA THR A 127 6.03 4.25 15.24
C THR A 127 5.98 2.72 15.31
N SER A 128 4.94 2.13 15.93
CA SER A 128 4.72 0.68 15.98
C SER A 128 3.77 0.18 14.90
N TRP A 129 3.20 1.07 14.07
CA TRP A 129 2.32 0.67 12.98
C TRP A 129 3.06 -0.12 11.90
N SER A 130 2.30 -0.90 11.12
CA SER A 130 2.90 -1.67 10.04
C SER A 130 3.54 -0.77 8.99
N ARG A 131 4.69 -1.19 8.44
CA ARG A 131 5.35 -0.47 7.35
C ARG A 131 4.44 -0.22 6.15
N SER A 132 3.59 -1.20 5.80
CA SER A 132 2.67 -1.07 4.67
C SER A 132 1.66 0.06 4.89
N LEU A 133 1.16 0.20 6.12
CA LEU A 133 0.25 1.28 6.48
C LEU A 133 0.96 2.63 6.40
N THR A 134 2.14 2.77 7.01
CA THR A 134 2.85 4.05 7.02
C THR A 134 3.37 4.46 5.64
N ASP A 135 3.81 3.51 4.81
CA ASP A 135 4.16 3.76 3.40
C ASP A 135 2.93 4.32 2.63
N SER A 136 1.73 3.77 2.89
CA SER A 136 0.49 4.21 2.24
C SER A 136 0.01 5.58 2.75
N LEU A 137 0.04 5.82 4.06
CA LEU A 137 -0.34 7.10 4.67
C LEU A 137 0.59 8.23 4.24
N ARG A 138 1.89 7.96 4.10
CA ARG A 138 2.87 8.91 3.55
C ARG A 138 2.55 9.27 2.10
N SER A 139 2.10 8.30 1.31
CA SER A 139 1.64 8.59 -0.05
C SER A 139 0.41 9.50 0.00
N LEU A 140 -0.61 9.14 0.79
CA LEU A 140 -1.82 9.96 0.95
C LEU A 140 -1.48 11.39 1.40
N SER A 141 -0.63 11.55 2.41
CA SER A 141 -0.26 12.88 2.92
C SER A 141 0.48 13.73 1.90
N GLY A 142 1.31 13.11 1.05
CA GLY A 142 1.97 13.79 -0.06
C GLY A 142 1.00 14.30 -1.13
N TRP A 143 -0.11 13.60 -1.34
CA TRP A 143 -1.19 14.03 -2.25
C TRP A 143 -2.10 15.10 -1.64
N SER A 144 -2.24 15.10 -0.31
CA SER A 144 -3.10 16.03 0.43
C SER A 144 -2.31 17.00 1.31
N LYS A 145 -1.16 17.49 0.83
CA LYS A 145 -0.31 18.42 1.59
C LYS A 145 -1.15 19.57 2.18
N LEU A 146 -1.02 19.76 3.49
CA LEU A 146 -1.73 20.75 4.32
C LEU A 146 -3.27 20.64 4.28
N ARG A 147 -3.84 19.58 3.71
CA ARG A 147 -5.28 19.31 3.61
C ARG A 147 -5.62 18.02 4.35
N GLN A 148 -5.17 17.93 5.61
CA GLN A 148 -5.34 16.74 6.44
C GLN A 148 -6.81 16.36 6.58
N GLU A 149 -7.67 17.29 6.99
CA GLU A 149 -9.11 17.02 7.23
C GLU A 149 -9.79 16.43 6.00
N PHE A 150 -9.47 16.95 4.82
CA PHE A 150 -9.98 16.45 3.55
C PHE A 150 -9.55 15.00 3.30
N ALA A 151 -8.26 14.68 3.51
CA ALA A 151 -7.77 13.32 3.35
C ALA A 151 -8.33 12.34 4.38
N LEU A 152 -8.47 12.80 5.64
CA LEU A 152 -9.05 12.01 6.72
C LEU A 152 -10.52 11.71 6.48
N ARG A 153 -11.28 12.63 5.86
CA ARG A 153 -12.68 12.39 5.47
C ARG A 153 -12.82 11.15 4.58
N PHE A 154 -12.07 11.09 3.47
CA PHE A 154 -12.09 9.92 2.58
C PHE A 154 -11.63 8.65 3.29
N LEU A 155 -10.66 8.76 4.19
CA LEU A 155 -10.15 7.61 4.90
C LEU A 155 -11.16 7.02 5.89
N VAL A 156 -11.85 7.87 6.65
CA VAL A 156 -12.92 7.48 7.57
C VAL A 156 -14.06 6.83 6.78
N GLU A 157 -14.49 7.44 5.66
CA GLU A 157 -15.52 6.86 4.79
C GLU A 157 -15.16 5.45 4.28
N GLU A 158 -13.90 5.19 3.96
CA GLU A 158 -13.46 3.86 3.53
C GLU A 158 -13.47 2.83 4.66
N VAL A 159 -13.08 3.23 5.87
CA VAL A 159 -13.13 2.35 7.06
C VAL A 159 -14.57 2.05 7.44
N GLU A 160 -15.42 3.07 7.53
CA GLU A 160 -16.85 2.91 7.85
C GLU A 160 -17.57 2.10 6.78
N GLY A 161 -17.34 2.42 5.50
CA GLY A 161 -17.89 1.67 4.38
C GLY A 161 -17.46 0.21 4.38
N ARG A 162 -16.21 -0.09 4.80
CA ARG A 162 -15.75 -1.48 4.97
C ARG A 162 -16.51 -2.18 6.09
N ARG A 163 -16.68 -1.54 7.25
CA ARG A 163 -17.44 -2.11 8.37
C ARG A 163 -18.91 -2.34 8.03
N ALA A 164 -19.52 -1.45 7.24
CA ALA A 164 -20.89 -1.60 6.78
C ALA A 164 -21.08 -2.80 5.82
N ARG A 165 -20.01 -3.25 5.16
CA ARG A 165 -20.04 -4.41 4.24
C ARG A 165 -19.67 -5.74 4.91
N ASP A 166 -18.95 -5.68 6.02
CA ASP A 166 -18.40 -6.84 6.74
C ASP A 166 -18.38 -6.53 8.24
N ASP A 167 -19.36 -7.06 8.97
CA ASP A 167 -19.53 -6.85 10.42
C ASP A 167 -18.34 -7.41 11.23
N GLU A 168 -17.56 -8.35 10.67
CA GLU A 168 -16.34 -8.87 11.28
C GLU A 168 -15.10 -8.00 10.97
N ALA A 169 -15.23 -6.96 10.14
CA ALA A 169 -14.09 -6.16 9.72
C ALA A 169 -13.56 -5.27 10.86
N PRO A 170 -12.22 -5.15 11.00
CA PRO A 170 -11.62 -4.36 12.08
C PRO A 170 -12.01 -2.89 12.00
N GLY A 171 -12.25 -2.25 13.15
CA GLY A 171 -12.52 -0.81 13.21
C GLY A 171 -11.33 0.07 12.83
N GLN A 172 -10.13 -0.51 12.82
CA GLN A 172 -8.89 0.17 12.53
C GLN A 172 -8.64 0.28 11.03
N VAL A 173 -7.96 1.34 10.62
CA VAL A 173 -7.56 1.57 9.24
C VAL A 173 -6.53 0.54 8.79
N THR A 174 -6.66 0.12 7.54
CA THR A 174 -5.75 -0.80 6.87
C THR A 174 -5.01 -0.10 5.73
N ALA A 175 -3.92 -0.69 5.22
CA ALA A 175 -3.23 -0.12 4.06
C ALA A 175 -4.14 -0.12 2.82
N GLY A 176 -5.03 -1.11 2.71
CA GLY A 176 -6.04 -1.18 1.66
C GLY A 176 -7.04 -0.02 1.71
N ASP A 177 -7.48 0.39 2.90
CA ASP A 177 -8.37 1.55 3.08
C ASP A 177 -7.69 2.84 2.58
N VAL A 178 -6.42 3.04 2.91
CA VAL A 178 -5.65 4.21 2.45
C VAL A 178 -5.54 4.25 0.92
N LYS A 179 -5.23 3.12 0.27
CA LYS A 179 -5.16 3.06 -1.20
C LYS A 179 -6.49 3.41 -1.86
N ARG A 180 -7.61 2.92 -1.31
CA ARG A 180 -8.96 3.23 -1.81
C ARG A 180 -9.30 4.71 -1.59
N ALA A 181 -8.97 5.25 -0.43
CA ALA A 181 -9.17 6.67 -0.12
C ALA A 181 -8.42 7.56 -1.10
N VAL A 182 -7.14 7.26 -1.39
CA VAL A 182 -6.35 7.98 -2.42
C VAL A 182 -7.05 7.95 -3.77
N LYS A 183 -7.52 6.76 -4.20
CA LYS A 183 -8.21 6.62 -5.50
C LYS A 183 -9.49 7.45 -5.56
N ARG A 184 -10.31 7.44 -4.51
CA ARG A 184 -11.54 8.24 -4.46
C ARG A 184 -11.26 9.73 -4.40
N MET A 185 -10.23 10.13 -3.66
CA MET A 185 -9.78 11.52 -3.61
C MET A 185 -9.36 12.03 -4.99
N GLN A 186 -8.60 11.22 -5.74
CA GLN A 186 -8.21 11.56 -7.13
C GLN A 186 -9.42 11.70 -8.05
N GLN A 187 -10.40 10.79 -7.95
CA GLN A 187 -11.63 10.87 -8.73
C GLN A 187 -12.45 12.12 -8.39
N TYR A 188 -12.53 12.47 -7.12
CA TYR A 188 -13.21 13.67 -6.65
C TYR A 188 -12.54 14.94 -7.18
N ILE A 189 -11.21 15.06 -7.05
CA ILE A 189 -10.45 16.21 -7.57
C ILE A 189 -10.60 16.33 -9.09
N ALA A 190 -10.57 15.21 -9.82
CA ALA A 190 -10.78 15.22 -11.27
C ALA A 190 -12.20 15.64 -11.65
N ALA A 191 -13.21 15.25 -10.87
CA ALA A 191 -14.59 15.67 -11.08
C ALA A 191 -14.78 17.17 -10.81
N GLU A 192 -14.29 17.69 -9.68
CA GLU A 192 -14.33 19.11 -9.35
C GLU A 192 -13.61 19.95 -10.43
N ALA A 193 -12.42 19.53 -10.86
CA ALA A 193 -11.70 20.20 -11.93
C ALA A 193 -12.49 20.22 -13.25
N SER A 194 -13.25 19.17 -13.56
CA SER A 194 -14.09 19.12 -14.75
C SER A 194 -15.36 19.96 -14.65
N GLU A 195 -15.88 20.19 -13.44
CA GLU A 195 -17.05 21.05 -13.19
C GLU A 195 -16.66 22.53 -13.23
N MET A 196 -15.50 22.90 -12.66
CA MET A 196 -14.97 24.27 -12.75
C MET A 196 -14.68 24.72 -14.19
N VAL A 197 -14.31 23.79 -15.08
CA VAL A 197 -14.09 24.09 -16.52
C VAL A 197 -15.41 24.27 -17.28
N ARG A 198 -16.55 23.84 -16.72
CA ARG A 198 -17.87 23.98 -17.35
C ARG A 198 -18.64 25.23 -16.93
N GLU A 199 -18.32 25.82 -15.78
CA GLU A 199 -19.12 26.93 -15.23
C GLU A 199 -18.59 28.33 -15.58
N ASP A 200 -17.30 28.52 -15.92
CA ASP A 200 -16.79 29.86 -16.22
C ASP A 200 -15.86 29.94 -17.44
N GLU A 201 -16.19 30.86 -18.35
CA GLU A 201 -15.20 31.57 -19.17
C GLU A 201 -14.08 32.11 -18.25
N VAL A 202 -12.88 31.55 -18.41
CA VAL A 202 -11.58 32.09 -17.98
C VAL A 202 -11.59 32.91 -16.68
N TYR A 203 -11.44 32.23 -15.54
CA TYR A 203 -10.75 32.82 -14.38
C TYR A 203 -9.48 32.03 -14.08
N ALA A 204 -8.38 32.47 -14.69
CA ALA A 204 -7.03 32.09 -14.32
C ALA A 204 -6.71 32.65 -12.92
N GLY A 205 -6.91 31.83 -11.89
CA GLY A 205 -6.41 32.07 -10.54
C GLY A 205 -5.81 30.77 -9.98
N ASP A 206 -4.48 30.77 -9.82
CA ASP A 206 -3.55 29.81 -9.17
C ASP A 206 -3.73 28.28 -9.32
N LEU A 207 -4.95 27.73 -9.46
CA LEU A 207 -5.17 26.31 -9.78
C LEU A 207 -4.83 25.98 -11.24
N GLY A 208 -5.11 26.89 -12.18
CA GLY A 208 -4.81 26.68 -13.61
C GLY A 208 -3.32 26.49 -13.86
N LYS A 209 -2.47 27.24 -13.14
CA LYS A 209 -1.01 27.09 -13.20
C LYS A 209 -0.52 25.76 -12.62
N ALA A 210 -1.11 25.28 -11.53
CA ALA A 210 -0.71 24.01 -10.92
C ALA A 210 -1.05 22.80 -11.81
N VAL A 211 -2.15 22.87 -12.57
CA VAL A 211 -2.54 21.83 -13.52
C VAL A 211 -1.69 21.88 -14.81
N GLU A 212 -1.34 23.08 -15.27
CA GLU A 212 -0.45 23.25 -16.42
C GLU A 212 1.00 22.81 -16.10
N GLU A 213 1.53 23.13 -14.91
CA GLU A 213 2.83 22.61 -14.44
C GLU A 213 2.84 21.08 -14.33
N ALA A 214 1.78 20.47 -13.80
CA ALA A 214 1.66 19.01 -13.71
C ALA A 214 1.53 18.34 -15.09
N ALA A 215 0.93 19.02 -16.07
CA ALA A 215 0.81 18.52 -17.44
C ALA A 215 2.12 18.67 -18.24
N GLN A 216 2.95 19.67 -17.92
CA GLN A 216 4.27 19.86 -18.52
C GLN A 216 5.31 18.87 -17.95
N GLU A 217 5.32 18.59 -16.64
CA GLU A 217 6.25 17.61 -16.02
C GLU A 217 6.03 16.17 -16.52
N GLY A 218 4.82 15.85 -16.99
CA GLY A 218 4.49 14.54 -17.56
C GLY A 218 5.02 14.27 -18.97
N LYS A 219 5.52 15.29 -19.69
CA LYS A 219 5.96 15.14 -21.09
C LYS A 219 7.46 15.20 -21.33
N ASP A 220 8.26 15.61 -20.34
CA ASP A 220 9.72 15.77 -20.49
C ASP A 220 10.60 14.83 -19.64
N SER A 221 10.03 13.79 -19.02
CA SER A 221 10.86 12.76 -18.36
C SER A 221 11.31 11.66 -19.32
N GLY A 222 12.08 12.06 -20.33
CA GLY A 222 13.05 11.17 -20.94
C GLY A 222 14.06 10.72 -19.89
N LEU A 223 14.14 9.40 -19.68
CA LEU A 223 15.26 8.64 -19.11
C LEU A 223 16.33 9.47 -18.37
N VAL A 224 16.25 9.54 -17.03
CA VAL A 224 17.40 9.91 -16.19
C VAL A 224 17.57 8.85 -15.10
N GLY A 225 18.62 8.04 -15.26
CA GLY A 225 19.16 7.17 -14.22
C GLY A 225 19.82 8.02 -13.13
N TRP A 226 19.64 7.63 -11.88
CA TRP A 226 20.19 8.33 -10.72
C TRP A 226 21.39 7.54 -10.20
N GLU A 227 22.61 8.02 -10.49
CA GLU A 227 23.79 7.68 -9.71
C GLU A 227 23.89 8.65 -8.52
N TYR A 228 24.04 8.07 -7.33
CA TYR A 228 24.28 8.79 -6.09
C TYR A 228 25.78 8.78 -5.81
N GLU A 229 26.43 9.95 -5.78
CA GLU A 229 27.71 10.13 -5.09
C GLU A 229 27.58 11.11 -3.92
N GLN A 230 28.14 10.68 -2.79
CA GLN A 230 28.14 11.38 -1.51
C GLN A 230 29.09 12.59 -1.57
N ASP A 231 28.57 13.78 -1.84
CA ASP A 231 29.05 15.01 -1.21
C ASP A 231 28.11 16.16 -1.55
N GLY A 232 27.44 16.70 -0.53
CA GLY A 232 26.28 17.60 -0.64
C GLY A 232 26.55 18.97 -1.26
N ARG A 233 26.80 19.05 -2.57
CA ARG A 233 26.81 20.29 -3.35
C ARG A 233 26.08 20.09 -4.69
N PHE A 234 24.93 20.74 -4.83
CA PHE A 234 24.20 20.79 -6.10
C PHE A 234 24.93 21.73 -7.09
N LYS A 235 25.30 21.21 -8.26
CA LYS A 235 25.57 22.02 -9.45
C LYS A 235 24.46 21.77 -10.46
N ILE A 236 23.74 22.84 -10.83
CA ILE A 236 22.82 22.81 -11.97
C ILE A 236 23.68 22.88 -13.23
N ALA A 237 23.76 21.79 -13.99
CA ALA A 237 24.31 21.83 -15.33
C ALA A 237 23.23 22.36 -16.28
N SER A 238 23.32 23.62 -16.66
CA SER A 238 22.53 24.19 -17.75
C SER A 238 23.07 23.70 -19.09
N PHE A 239 22.42 22.71 -19.68
CA PHE A 239 22.66 22.36 -21.08
C PHE A 239 21.99 23.41 -21.96
N ARG A 240 22.80 24.32 -22.52
CA ARG A 240 22.43 25.10 -23.70
C ARG A 240 22.31 24.14 -24.88
N GLY A 241 21.08 23.79 -25.25
CA GLY A 241 20.81 23.25 -26.57
C GLY A 241 21.26 24.27 -27.62
N LYS A 242 22.26 23.91 -28.43
CA LYS A 242 22.39 24.48 -29.76
C LYS A 242 21.66 23.53 -30.70
N GLY A 243 20.52 24.00 -31.21
CA GLY A 243 19.93 23.46 -32.43
C GLY A 243 20.95 23.53 -33.57
N GLY A 244 20.91 22.53 -34.44
CA GLY A 244 21.72 22.51 -35.66
C GLY A 244 21.20 23.50 -36.70
N SER A 245 22.01 23.72 -37.73
CA SER A 245 21.66 23.86 -39.15
C SER A 245 22.96 24.10 -39.93
N ASP A 246 23.07 23.36 -41.04
CA ASP A 246 24.06 23.35 -42.13
C ASP A 246 25.46 22.75 -41.88
#